data_AF-A0A1L5NE29-F1
#
_entry.id   AF-A0A1L5NE29-F1
#
_cell.length_a   1.000
_cell.length_b   1.000
_cell.length_c   1.000
_cell.angle_alpha   90.00
_cell.angle_beta   90.00
_cell.angle_gamma   90.00
#
_symmetry.space_group_name_H-M   'P 1'
#
loop_
_entity.id
_entity.type
_entity.pdbx_description
1 polymer ?
#
loop_
_entity_poly.entity_id
_entity_poly.type
_entity_poly.pdbx_seq_one_letter_code
_entity_poly.pdbx_strand_id
1 'polypeptide(L)'
;MSEPYVLAQEAMSRLRSSVYLLLKSSPGGLKNSEIGRSLGIYSGHVGHEGHISRTILALMEAEGVVMQDESTKAWRLRNGPESGPSDPLGN
;
A
#
# COMPACT_ATOMS: atom_id res chain seq x y z
N MET A 1 4.71 26.62 12.09
CA MET A 1 5.25 25.25 11.94
C MET A 1 6.74 25.35 11.66
N SER A 2 7.55 24.46 12.22
CA SER A 2 8.98 24.42 11.95
C SER A 2 9.28 23.72 10.62
N GLU A 3 10.36 24.11 9.95
CA GLU A 3 10.81 23.47 8.69
C GLU A 3 10.97 21.94 8.80
N PRO A 4 11.59 21.35 9.86
CA PRO A 4 11.69 19.89 9.99
C PRO A 4 10.34 19.16 10.02
N TYR A 5 9.32 19.79 10.62
CA TYR A 5 7.97 19.23 10.66
C TYR A 5 7.37 19.16 9.26
N VAL A 6 7.49 20.24 8.48
CA VAL A 6 6.98 20.30 7.11
C VAL A 6 7.65 19.24 6.24
N LEU A 7 8.99 19.14 6.32
CA LEU A 7 9.75 18.12 5.59
C LEU A 7 9.31 16.70 5.93
N ALA A 8 9.05 16.41 7.22
CA ALA A 8 8.58 15.10 7.65
C ALA A 8 7.18 14.78 7.09
N GLN A 9 6.25 15.73 7.12
CA GLN A 9 4.90 15.54 6.58
C GLN A 9 4.91 15.36 5.06
N GLU A 10 5.74 16.13 4.34
CA GLU A 10 5.90 15.99 2.89
C GLU A 10 6.48 14.62 2.53
N ALA A 11 7.51 14.17 3.23
CA ALA A 11 8.09 12.84 3.02
C ALA A 11 7.06 11.74 3.24
N MET A 12 6.26 11.83 4.30
CA MET A 12 5.18 10.87 4.59
C MET A 12 4.11 10.87 3.47
N SER A 13 3.67 12.04 3.02
CA SER A 13 2.70 12.18 1.92
C SER A 13 3.21 11.56 0.62
N ARG A 14 4.49 11.80 0.29
CA ARG A 14 5.14 11.22 -0.90
C ARG A 14 5.21 9.70 -0.81
N LEU A 15 5.61 9.14 0.33
CA LEU A 15 5.67 7.68 0.53
C LEU A 15 4.30 7.02 0.33
N ARG A 16 3.25 7.56 0.97
CA ARG A 16 1.89 7.06 0.81
C ARG A 16 1.40 7.15 -0.64
N SER A 17 1.68 8.27 -1.32
CA SER A 17 1.33 8.48 -2.73
C SER A 17 2.03 7.47 -3.64
N SER A 18 3.32 7.20 -3.42
CA SER A 18 4.07 6.20 -4.18
C SER A 18 3.50 4.79 -4.03
N VAL A 19 3.11 4.40 -2.80
CA VAL A 19 2.44 3.10 -2.56
C VAL A 19 1.09 3.05 -3.29
N TYR A 20 0.28 4.11 -3.19
CA TYR A 20 -1.01 4.18 -3.87
C TYR A 20 -0.86 4.02 -5.39
N LEU A 21 0.06 4.76 -6.02
CA LEU A 21 0.30 4.71 -7.46
C LEU A 21 0.76 3.32 -7.91
N LEU A 22 1.64 2.67 -7.14
CA LEU A 22 2.11 1.32 -7.42
C LEU A 22 0.98 0.28 -7.34
N LEU A 23 0.12 0.38 -6.32
CA LEU A 23 -1.04 -0.51 -6.18
C LEU A 23 -2.09 -0.23 -7.26
N LYS A 24 -2.26 1.03 -7.67
CA LYS A 24 -3.15 1.41 -8.78
C LYS A 24 -2.71 0.76 -10.10
N SER A 25 -1.41 0.60 -10.33
CA SER A 25 -0.88 -0.10 -11.51
C SER A 25 -0.81 -1.63 -11.35
N SER A 26 -1.24 -2.18 -10.20
CA SER A 26 -1.14 -3.61 -9.87
C SER A 26 -2.49 -4.14 -9.36
N PRO A 27 -3.51 -4.35 -10.22
CA PRO A 27 -4.88 -4.68 -9.80
C PRO A 27 -5.01 -5.95 -8.96
N GLY A 28 -4.13 -6.94 -9.17
CA GLY A 28 -4.07 -8.17 -8.37
C GLY A 28 -3.45 -7.98 -6.97
N GLY A 29 -2.97 -6.78 -6.67
CA GLY A 29 -2.25 -6.46 -5.45
C GLY A 29 -0.81 -6.93 -5.45
N LEU A 30 -0.09 -6.56 -4.38
CA LEU A 30 1.32 -6.90 -4.18
C LEU A 30 1.56 -7.25 -2.70
N LYS A 31 2.46 -8.19 -2.42
CA LYS A 31 2.91 -8.46 -1.05
C LYS A 31 3.74 -7.28 -0.52
N ASN A 32 3.79 -7.13 0.81
CA ASN A 32 4.61 -6.11 1.48
C ASN A 32 6.06 -6.07 0.95
N SER A 33 6.66 -7.25 0.76
CA SER A 33 8.04 -7.36 0.27
C SER A 33 8.22 -6.93 -1.18
N GLU A 34 7.20 -7.09 -2.02
CA GLU A 34 7.23 -6.65 -3.42
C GLU A 34 7.13 -5.12 -3.48
N ILE A 35 6.16 -4.55 -2.74
CA ILE A 35 5.98 -3.10 -2.61
C ILE A 35 7.27 -2.43 -2.12
N GLY A 36 7.86 -2.95 -1.04
CA GLY A 36 9.09 -2.42 -0.50
C GLY A 36 10.22 -2.42 -1.53
N ARG A 37 10.41 -3.53 -2.27
CA ARG A 37 11.50 -3.66 -3.24
C ARG A 37 11.28 -2.74 -4.43
N SER A 38 10.06 -2.67 -4.96
CA SER A 38 9.70 -1.80 -6.07
C SER A 38 9.92 -0.32 -5.74
N LEU A 39 9.73 0.09 -4.49
CA LEU A 39 9.91 1.48 -4.05
C LEU A 39 11.28 1.77 -3.43
N GLY A 40 12.18 0.78 -3.35
CA GLY A 40 13.49 0.94 -2.71
C GLY A 40 13.43 1.18 -1.19
N ILE A 41 12.31 0.86 -0.54
CA ILE A 41 12.10 1.00 0.91
C ILE A 41 12.08 -0.36 1.64
N TYR A 42 12.48 -1.42 0.95
CA TYR A 42 12.72 -2.74 1.53
C TYR A 42 14.12 -2.78 2.15
N SER A 43 14.30 -1.99 3.19
CA SER A 43 15.52 -1.94 4.00
C SER A 43 15.22 -2.40 5.42
N GLY A 44 16.27 -2.85 6.11
CA GLY A 44 16.19 -3.42 7.45
C GLY A 44 17.54 -3.93 7.94
N HIS A 45 17.62 -4.23 9.24
CA HIS A 45 18.69 -5.05 9.79
C HIS A 45 18.37 -6.53 9.52
N VAL A 46 19.37 -7.43 9.53
CA VAL A 46 19.14 -8.87 9.30
C VAL A 46 18.00 -9.36 10.19
N GLY A 47 16.90 -9.84 9.57
CA GLY A 47 15.69 -10.32 10.25
C GLY A 47 14.55 -9.30 10.42
N HIS A 48 14.77 -8.02 10.10
CA HIS A 48 13.82 -6.92 10.29
C HIS A 48 13.66 -6.06 9.02
N GLU A 49 13.39 -6.71 7.88
CA GLU A 49 13.18 -6.04 6.60
C GLU A 49 11.71 -5.64 6.38
N GLY A 50 11.49 -4.55 5.62
CA GLY A 50 10.15 -4.18 5.16
C GLY A 50 9.25 -3.57 6.24
N HIS A 51 9.84 -3.07 7.35
CA HIS A 51 9.10 -2.32 8.37
C HIS A 51 8.57 -1.00 7.83
N ILE A 52 9.31 -0.32 6.95
CA ILE A 52 8.85 0.96 6.38
C ILE A 52 7.58 0.72 5.56
N SER A 53 7.62 -0.18 4.57
CA SER A 53 6.45 -0.50 3.75
C SER A 53 5.29 -1.02 4.59
N ARG A 54 5.55 -1.87 5.61
CA ARG A 54 4.52 -2.38 6.52
C ARG A 54 3.83 -1.26 7.31
N THR A 55 4.60 -0.33 7.85
CA THR A 55 4.07 0.80 8.61
C THR A 55 3.22 1.71 7.72
N ILE A 56 3.68 2.01 6.50
CA ILE A 56 2.90 2.81 5.55
C ILE A 56 1.58 2.12 5.18
N LEU A 57 1.62 0.82 4.91
CA LEU A 57 0.42 0.04 4.57
C LEU A 57 -0.58 0.01 5.73
N ALA A 58 -0.12 -0.21 6.97
CA ALA A 58 -0.98 -0.20 8.15
C ALA A 58 -1.66 1.17 8.37
N LEU A 59 -0.93 2.27 8.16
CA LEU A 59 -1.49 3.62 8.23
C LEU A 59 -2.57 3.83 7.16
N MET A 60 -2.26 3.46 5.91
CA MET A 60 -3.21 3.58 4.79
C MET A 60 -4.42 2.66 4.94
N GLU A 61 -4.27 1.51 5.58
CA GLU A 61 -5.37 0.59 5.89
C GLU A 61 -6.31 1.15 6.94
N ALA A 62 -5.75 1.71 8.02
CA ALA A 62 -6.52 2.39 9.06
C ALA A 62 -7.29 3.60 8.50
N GLU A 63 -6.74 4.25 7.48
CA GLU A 63 -7.39 5.34 6.73
C GLU A 63 -8.37 4.85 5.66
N GLY A 64 -8.53 3.53 5.48
CA GLY A 64 -9.46 2.92 4.53
C GLY A 64 -9.01 2.97 3.06
N VAL A 65 -7.76 3.33 2.77
CA VAL A 65 -7.24 3.47 1.39
C VAL A 65 -6.86 2.12 0.78
N VAL A 66 -6.27 1.24 1.59
CA VAL A 66 -5.83 -0.10 1.17
C VAL A 66 -6.47 -1.18 2.05
N MET A 67 -6.34 -2.43 1.62
CA MET A 67 -6.68 -3.61 2.39
C MET A 67 -5.72 -4.75 2.09
N GLN A 68 -5.45 -5.60 3.08
CA GLN A 68 -4.74 -6.86 2.87
C GLN A 68 -5.72 -8.01 2.63
N ASP A 69 -5.44 -8.83 1.61
CA ASP A 69 -6.08 -10.13 1.45
C ASP A 69 -5.43 -11.15 2.41
N GLU A 70 -6.23 -11.76 3.28
CA GLU A 70 -5.70 -12.67 4.31
C GLU A 70 -5.13 -13.97 3.75
N SER A 71 -5.59 -14.42 2.59
CA SER A 71 -5.18 -15.68 1.97
C SER A 71 -3.88 -15.53 1.18
N THR A 72 -3.76 -14.46 0.39
CA THR A 72 -2.60 -14.22 -0.48
C THR A 72 -1.55 -13.33 0.18
N LYS A 73 -1.93 -12.63 1.25
CA LYS A 73 -1.15 -11.56 1.90
C LYS A 73 -0.87 -10.36 0.98
N ALA A 74 -1.53 -10.28 -0.17
CA ALA A 74 -1.42 -9.18 -1.10
C ALA A 74 -2.18 -7.95 -0.59
N TRP A 75 -1.62 -6.78 -0.81
CA TRP A 75 -2.24 -5.48 -0.54
C TRP A 75 -2.81 -4.92 -1.83
N ARG A 76 -4.01 -4.34 -1.74
CA ARG A 76 -4.72 -3.72 -2.87
C ARG A 76 -5.41 -2.43 -2.44
N LEU A 77 -5.77 -1.59 -3.40
CA LEU A 77 -6.64 -0.44 -3.14
C LEU A 77 -8.03 -0.93 -2.72
N ARG A 78 -8.61 -0.32 -1.68
CA ARG A 78 -9.96 -0.71 -1.20
C ARG A 78 -11.05 -0.45 -2.25
N ASN A 79 -10.91 0.65 -2.99
CA ASN A 79 -11.81 1.06 -4.07
C ASN A 79 -11.13 1.00 -5.45
N GLY A 80 -10.18 0.08 -5.64
CA GLY A 80 -9.66 -0.21 -6.99
C GLY A 80 -10.79 -0.71 -7.90
N PRO A 81 -10.65 -0.63 -9.24
CA PRO A 81 -11.71 -1.06 -10.15
C PRO A 81 -12.15 -2.46 -9.75
N GLU A 82 -13.38 -2.55 -9.26
CA GLU A 82 -13.97 -3.77 -8.80
C GLU A 82 -13.81 -4.82 -9.90
N SER A 83 -13.30 -5.99 -9.54
CA SER A 83 -13.78 -7.22 -10.17
C SER A 83 -15.26 -7.27 -9.79
N GLY A 84 -16.09 -6.64 -10.63
CA GLY A 84 -17.53 -6.59 -10.41
C GLY A 84 -18.08 -8.01 -10.24
N PRO A 85 -19.14 -8.20 -9.45
CA PRO A 85 -19.85 -9.47 -9.44
C PRO A 85 -20.25 -9.80 -10.88
N SER A 86 -19.86 -10.99 -11.33
CA SER A 86 -20.47 -11.61 -12.49
C SER A 86 -21.93 -11.82 -12.12
N ASP A 87 -22.80 -10.94 -12.61
CA ASP A 87 -24.23 -11.03 -12.42
C ASP A 87 -24.71 -12.30 -13.15
N PRO A 88 -25.10 -13.38 -12.45
CA PRO A 88 -25.74 -14.50 -13.10
C PRO A 88 -27.24 -14.25 -12.96
N LEU A 89 -27.84 -13.78 -14.06
CA LEU A 89 -29.29 -13.71 -14.29
C LEU A 89 -30.03 -12.54 -13.63
N GLY A 90 -30.55 -11.65 -14.49
CA GLY A 90 -31.59 -10.68 -14.14
C GLY A 90 -32.26 -10.13 -15.41
N ASN A 91 -33.31 -10.84 -15.86
CA ASN A 91 -34.35 -10.51 -16.85
C ASN A 91 -34.12 -9.37 -17.86
#